data_AF-A0A9J6G3J1-F1
#
_entry.id   AF-A0A9J6G3J1-F1
#
_cell.length_a   1.000
_cell.length_b   1.000
_cell.length_c   1.000
_cell.angle_alpha   90.00
_cell.angle_beta   90.00
_cell.angle_gamma   90.00
#
_symmetry.space_group_name_H-M   'P 1'
#
loop_
_entity.id
_entity.type
_entity.pdbx_description
1 polymer ?
#
loop_
_entity_poly.entity_id
_entity_poly.type
_entity_poly.pdbx_seq_one_letter_code
_entity_poly.pdbx_strand_id
1 'polypeptide(L)'
;MFAVGVKPEFVGEAWTAQLETLWQAGKQSKTKPFVRALESFFETTPNCFECALALTCNASDFGQNRPYTQLSFTIMCVFKEWLRQHRDRYSILTSELKARALDAVLSARGSSALIDAVCQAYRLEENAYSYVGLVRGLLQKQFFNEASTLVVRLNLQPQFALGEIAVPLFLLDKLSLLDNYLADYPELQEEMVRYLDRLYKDSRPVWDLVHSLNLKDNGKAKLHPKALGKAISRMLKQYDLPAHTCRHFHFSRSKSALKYLIHKRYDELEYSGPSWREMVLQVVQDNEDLHLELVRELMNANEYESAWALPSGSTCRQ
;
A
#
# COMPACT_ATOMS: atom_id res chain seq x y z
N MET A 1 4.78 26.27 8.94
CA MET A 1 5.71 27.37 8.62
C MET A 1 6.93 26.72 7.98
N PHE A 2 6.86 26.33 6.70
CA PHE A 2 7.91 25.55 6.05
C PHE A 2 8.13 26.08 4.63
N ALA A 3 9.20 26.86 4.48
CA ALA A 3 9.98 27.13 3.26
C ALA A 3 10.93 28.28 3.60
N VAL A 4 11.99 27.99 4.36
CA VAL A 4 13.19 28.83 4.25
C VAL A 4 14.00 28.17 3.15
N GLY A 5 14.06 28.82 2.00
CA GLY A 5 14.96 28.45 0.92
C GLY A 5 16.38 28.46 1.47
N VAL A 6 16.89 27.29 1.81
CA VAL A 6 18.30 27.11 2.11
C VAL A 6 19.00 27.24 0.75
N LYS A 7 19.48 28.43 0.42
CA LYS A 7 20.56 28.60 -0.56
C LYS A 7 21.85 28.36 0.21
N PRO A 8 22.47 27.18 0.16
CA PRO A 8 23.82 27.07 0.68
C PRO A 8 24.73 27.89 -0.22
N GLU A 9 25.54 28.76 0.38
CA GLU A 9 26.51 29.64 -0.27
C GLU A 9 27.54 28.88 -1.15
N PHE A 10 27.58 27.54 -1.05
CA PHE A 10 28.55 26.68 -1.70
C PHE A 10 28.18 26.19 -3.11
N VAL A 11 26.89 26.19 -3.49
CA VAL A 11 26.50 25.80 -4.85
C VAL A 11 26.27 27.06 -5.67
N GLY A 12 27.30 27.47 -6.42
CA GLY A 12 27.20 28.61 -7.33
C GLY A 12 26.10 28.39 -8.37
N GLU A 13 25.32 29.43 -8.69
CA GLU A 13 24.21 29.36 -9.67
C GLU A 13 24.68 28.87 -11.05
N ALA A 14 25.97 29.05 -11.36
CA ALA A 14 26.61 28.50 -12.55
C ALA A 14 26.63 26.95 -12.58
N TRP A 15 26.83 26.29 -11.45
CA TRP A 15 26.89 24.82 -11.36
C TRP A 15 25.51 24.21 -11.58
N THR A 16 24.47 24.81 -10.98
CA THR A 16 23.08 24.38 -11.21
C THR A 16 22.69 24.54 -12.67
N ALA A 17 23.00 25.69 -13.30
CA ALA A 17 22.70 25.92 -14.72
C ALA A 17 23.46 24.96 -15.65
N GLN A 18 24.72 24.65 -15.35
CA GLN A 18 25.51 23.68 -16.11
C GLN A 18 24.91 22.27 -16.02
N LEU A 19 24.52 21.82 -14.82
CA LEU A 19 23.91 20.51 -14.62
C LEU A 19 22.56 20.40 -15.32
N GLU A 20 21.72 21.44 -15.27
CA GLU A 20 20.46 21.46 -16.02
C GLU A 20 20.70 21.39 -17.54
N THR A 21 21.71 22.11 -18.05
CA THR A 21 22.07 22.06 -19.47
C THR A 21 22.49 20.65 -19.88
N LEU A 22 23.33 19.98 -19.08
CA LEU A 22 23.73 18.58 -19.31
C LEU A 22 22.53 17.63 -19.26
N TRP A 23 21.59 17.86 -18.34
CA TRP A 23 20.37 17.09 -18.21
C TRP A 23 19.46 17.21 -19.44
N GLN A 24 19.23 18.43 -19.92
CA GLN A 24 18.43 18.67 -21.13
C GLN A 24 19.10 18.15 -22.39
N ALA A 25 20.42 18.34 -22.54
CA ALA A 25 21.19 17.78 -23.65
C ALA A 25 21.13 16.24 -23.67
N GLY A 26 21.08 15.62 -22.49
CA GLY A 26 20.88 14.19 -22.31
C GLY A 26 19.43 13.71 -22.48
N LYS A 27 18.51 14.57 -22.95
CA LYS A 27 17.07 14.28 -23.06
C LYS A 27 16.46 13.76 -21.75
N GLN A 28 16.83 14.38 -20.63
CA GLN A 28 16.34 14.04 -19.30
C GLN A 28 16.64 12.59 -18.89
N SER A 29 17.85 12.14 -19.21
CA SER A 29 18.33 10.80 -18.89
C SER A 29 19.69 10.82 -18.21
N LYS A 30 19.98 9.77 -17.43
CA LYS A 30 21.26 9.57 -16.75
C LYS A 30 22.36 9.26 -17.77
N THR A 31 22.99 10.30 -18.32
CA THR A 31 24.10 10.16 -19.27
C THR A 31 25.46 10.06 -18.57
N LYS A 32 26.46 9.42 -19.21
CA LYS A 32 27.82 9.33 -18.66
C LYS A 32 28.46 10.69 -18.36
N PRO A 33 28.35 11.72 -19.22
CA PRO A 33 28.90 13.05 -18.93
C PRO A 33 28.24 13.70 -17.70
N PHE A 34 26.92 13.56 -17.57
CA PHE A 34 26.16 14.07 -16.41
C PHE A 34 26.63 13.41 -15.11
N VAL A 35 26.75 12.09 -15.10
CA VAL A 35 27.21 11.33 -13.91
C VAL A 35 28.63 11.75 -13.52
N ARG A 36 29.56 11.79 -14.48
CA ARG A 36 30.95 12.20 -14.20
C ARG A 36 31.05 13.63 -13.65
N ALA A 37 30.22 14.54 -14.15
CA ALA A 37 30.19 15.92 -13.64
C ALA A 37 29.77 15.96 -12.17
N LEU A 38 28.74 15.20 -11.78
CA LEU A 38 28.30 15.10 -10.39
C LEU A 38 29.34 14.42 -9.49
N GLU A 39 29.93 13.31 -9.92
CA GLU A 39 30.94 12.59 -9.15
C GLU A 39 32.18 13.46 -8.88
N SER A 40 32.68 14.13 -9.92
CA SER A 40 33.79 15.09 -9.80
C SER A 40 33.47 16.26 -8.87
N PHE A 41 32.22 16.74 -8.90
CA PHE A 41 31.75 17.77 -7.97
C PHE A 41 31.72 17.26 -6.52
N PHE A 42 31.24 16.04 -6.27
CA PHE A 42 31.20 15.45 -4.92
C PHE A 42 32.59 15.15 -4.35
N GLU A 43 33.56 14.81 -5.20
CA GLU A 43 34.96 14.58 -4.79
C GLU A 43 35.65 15.85 -4.29
N THR A 44 35.39 16.97 -4.97
CA THR A 44 36.04 18.26 -4.72
C THR A 44 35.39 19.07 -3.59
N THR A 45 34.18 18.68 -3.18
CA THR A 45 33.39 19.42 -2.20
C THR A 45 33.68 18.97 -0.75
N PRO A 46 33.85 19.91 0.20
CA PRO A 46 34.11 19.55 1.61
C PRO A 46 32.93 18.86 2.29
N ASN A 47 31.69 19.32 2.04
CA ASN A 47 30.47 18.70 2.56
C ASN A 47 29.56 18.23 1.42
N CYS A 48 29.83 17.01 0.94
CA CYS A 48 29.11 16.44 -0.20
C CYS A 48 27.61 16.21 0.08
N PHE A 49 27.21 15.97 1.33
CA PHE A 49 25.79 15.83 1.69
C PHE A 49 25.03 17.14 1.52
N GLU A 50 25.53 18.24 2.08
CA GLU A 50 24.86 19.54 1.92
C GLU A 50 24.76 19.95 0.46
N CYS A 51 25.83 19.77 -0.32
CA CYS A 51 25.82 20.16 -1.73
C CYS A 51 24.93 19.24 -2.57
N ALA A 52 24.85 17.95 -2.29
CA ALA A 52 23.92 17.04 -2.94
C ALA A 52 22.46 17.43 -2.63
N LEU A 53 22.16 17.78 -1.37
CA LEU A 53 20.83 18.28 -0.99
C LEU A 53 20.49 19.58 -1.70
N ALA A 54 21.43 20.52 -1.73
CA ALA A 54 21.28 21.81 -2.40
C ALA A 54 20.97 21.66 -3.89
N LEU A 55 21.75 20.84 -4.59
CA LEU A 55 21.53 20.52 -6.01
C LEU A 55 20.17 19.89 -6.23
N THR A 56 19.76 19.00 -5.34
CA THR A 56 18.44 18.35 -5.39
C THR A 56 17.31 19.36 -5.20
N CYS A 57 17.43 20.27 -4.23
CA CYS A 57 16.42 21.29 -3.92
C CYS A 57 16.34 22.40 -4.96
N ASN A 58 17.47 22.74 -5.61
CA ASN A 58 17.54 23.77 -6.65
C ASN A 58 17.19 23.25 -8.05
N ALA A 59 16.97 21.95 -8.22
CA ALA A 59 16.53 21.40 -9.49
C ALA A 59 15.15 21.98 -9.86
N SER A 60 14.96 22.38 -11.11
CA SER A 60 13.68 22.95 -11.62
C SER A 60 12.45 22.06 -11.44
N ASP A 61 12.64 20.74 -11.23
CA ASP A 61 11.56 19.79 -10.98
C ASP A 61 11.37 19.37 -9.52
N PHE A 62 12.10 20.01 -8.60
CA PHE A 62 11.97 19.75 -7.18
C PHE A 62 10.54 20.04 -6.69
N GLY A 63 9.99 19.11 -5.93
CA GLY A 63 8.60 19.17 -5.44
C GLY A 63 7.51 18.85 -6.48
N GLN A 64 7.88 18.54 -7.72
CA GLN A 64 6.92 17.92 -8.63
C GLN A 64 6.70 16.46 -8.22
N ASN A 65 5.48 15.93 -8.39
CA ASN A 65 5.17 14.55 -8.02
C ASN A 65 5.27 13.60 -9.23
N ARG A 66 6.47 13.50 -9.83
CA ARG A 66 6.77 12.60 -10.95
C ARG A 66 7.87 11.63 -10.54
N PRO A 67 7.60 10.32 -10.42
CA PRO A 67 8.62 9.40 -9.94
C PRO A 67 9.67 9.10 -11.02
N TYR A 68 10.91 8.85 -10.59
CA TYR A 68 12.03 8.28 -11.38
C TYR A 68 12.61 9.10 -12.54
N THR A 69 11.89 10.06 -13.12
CA THR A 69 12.33 10.84 -14.29
C THR A 69 12.82 12.24 -13.95
N GLN A 70 12.84 12.58 -12.66
CA GLN A 70 13.24 13.90 -12.19
C GLN A 70 14.76 14.03 -12.10
N LEU A 71 15.26 15.22 -12.41
CA LEU A 71 16.60 15.68 -12.14
C LEU A 71 16.91 15.59 -10.64
N SER A 72 16.02 16.10 -9.79
CA SER A 72 16.17 16.00 -8.32
C SER A 72 16.35 14.55 -7.84
N PHE A 73 15.51 13.63 -8.32
CA PHE A 73 15.66 12.19 -8.05
C PHE A 73 16.97 11.61 -8.60
N THR A 74 17.34 11.98 -9.82
CA THR A 74 18.53 11.44 -10.49
C THR A 74 19.82 11.91 -9.80
N ILE A 75 19.89 13.18 -9.39
CA ILE A 75 21.00 13.72 -8.58
C ILE A 75 21.18 12.88 -7.32
N MET A 76 20.10 12.67 -6.57
CA MET A 76 20.16 11.89 -5.33
C MET A 76 20.53 10.42 -5.57
N CYS A 77 20.09 9.82 -6.69
CA CYS A 77 20.49 8.46 -7.06
C CYS A 77 21.96 8.34 -7.44
N VAL A 78 22.51 9.32 -8.17
CA VAL A 78 23.95 9.37 -8.48
C VAL A 78 24.74 9.54 -7.19
N PHE A 79 24.33 10.46 -6.32
CA PHE A 79 24.97 10.67 -5.02
C PHE A 79 24.96 9.41 -4.15
N LYS A 80 23.81 8.74 -4.03
CA LYS A 80 23.69 7.47 -3.31
C LYS A 80 24.63 6.40 -3.84
N GLU A 81 24.72 6.23 -5.16
CA GLU A 81 25.60 5.22 -5.75
C GLU A 81 27.07 5.56 -5.55
N TRP A 82 27.44 6.83 -5.68
CA TRP A 82 28.79 7.32 -5.42
C TRP A 82 29.23 7.08 -3.96
N LEU A 83 28.35 7.29 -2.99
CA LEU A 83 28.61 7.01 -1.57
C LEU A 83 28.91 5.53 -1.27
N ARG A 84 28.45 4.58 -2.11
CA ARG A 84 28.77 3.15 -1.92
C ARG A 84 30.26 2.87 -2.06
N GLN A 85 30.94 3.69 -2.87
CA GLN A 85 32.39 3.63 -3.12
C GLN A 85 33.18 4.54 -2.16
N HIS A 86 32.53 5.51 -1.53
CA HIS A 86 33.13 6.54 -0.66
C HIS A 86 32.56 6.50 0.76
N ARG A 87 32.61 5.33 1.40
CA ARG A 87 31.99 5.12 2.72
C ARG A 87 32.61 5.96 3.84
N ASP A 88 33.87 6.36 3.69
CA ASP A 88 34.58 7.26 4.60
C ASP A 88 33.86 8.61 4.76
N ARG A 89 33.13 9.06 3.74
CA ARG A 89 32.36 10.30 3.77
C ARG A 89 31.20 10.26 4.75
N TYR A 90 30.71 9.10 5.19
CA TYR A 90 29.67 9.05 6.23
C TYR A 90 30.13 9.63 7.58
N SER A 91 31.43 9.83 7.80
CA SER A 91 31.95 10.48 9.01
C SER A 91 31.49 11.94 9.18
N ILE A 92 31.17 12.64 8.09
CA ILE A 92 30.68 14.03 8.13
C ILE A 92 29.14 14.12 8.24
N LEU A 93 28.44 12.98 8.22
CA LEU A 93 26.98 12.95 8.26
C LEU A 93 26.47 13.09 9.70
N THR A 94 25.86 14.24 10.00
CA THR A 94 25.30 14.55 11.33
C THR A 94 23.80 14.30 11.40
N SER A 95 23.26 14.15 12.61
CA SER A 95 21.80 14.05 12.83
C SER A 95 21.04 15.28 12.33
N GLU A 96 21.66 16.46 12.37
CA GLU A 96 21.08 17.70 11.84
C GLU A 96 20.94 17.63 10.31
N LEU A 97 21.96 17.15 9.60
CA LEU A 97 21.91 16.95 8.14
C LEU A 97 20.85 15.93 7.76
N LYS A 98 20.75 14.82 8.51
CA LYS A 98 19.69 13.82 8.33
C LYS A 98 18.30 14.45 8.45
N ALA A 99 18.07 15.24 9.51
CA ALA A 99 16.79 15.92 9.75
C ALA A 99 16.47 16.95 8.66
N ARG A 100 17.44 17.78 8.27
CA ARG A 100 17.29 18.78 7.21
C ARG A 100 16.98 18.15 5.85
N ALA A 101 17.68 17.08 5.48
CA ALA A 101 17.45 16.40 4.22
C ALA A 101 16.04 15.80 4.15
N LEU A 102 15.59 15.17 5.23
CA LEU A 102 14.25 14.61 5.32
C LEU A 102 13.17 15.71 5.31
N ASP A 103 13.36 16.79 6.08
CA ASP A 103 12.42 17.91 6.12
C ASP A 103 12.29 18.59 4.74
N ALA A 104 13.39 18.76 4.02
CA ALA A 104 13.39 19.36 2.68
C ALA A 104 12.53 18.56 1.69
N VAL A 105 12.70 17.23 1.62
CA VAL A 105 11.92 16.40 0.69
C VAL A 105 10.46 16.25 1.10
N LEU A 106 10.16 16.20 2.41
CA LEU A 106 8.79 16.12 2.90
C LEU A 106 8.04 17.46 2.71
N SER A 107 8.70 18.59 2.97
CA SER A 107 8.11 19.92 2.80
C SER A 107 7.79 20.21 1.33
N ALA A 108 8.62 19.74 0.41
CA ALA A 108 8.39 19.87 -1.02
C ALA A 108 7.37 18.87 -1.59
N ARG A 109 6.82 17.95 -0.77
CA ARG A 109 6.00 16.81 -1.24
C ARG A 109 6.72 16.01 -2.33
N GLY A 110 8.00 15.73 -2.09
CA GLY A 110 8.82 14.93 -2.97
C GLY A 110 8.18 13.58 -3.25
N SER A 111 8.43 13.04 -4.45
CA SER A 111 7.93 11.71 -4.82
C SER A 111 8.43 10.64 -3.84
N SER A 112 7.66 9.56 -3.66
CA SER A 112 8.08 8.42 -2.83
C SER A 112 9.46 7.90 -3.20
N ALA A 113 9.80 7.89 -4.49
CA ALA A 113 11.13 7.49 -4.98
C ALA A 113 12.25 8.42 -4.49
N LEU A 114 12.01 9.74 -4.44
CA LEU A 114 12.99 10.70 -3.92
C LEU A 114 13.16 10.58 -2.40
N ILE A 115 12.06 10.46 -1.65
CA ILE A 115 12.09 10.22 -0.20
C ILE A 115 12.91 8.95 0.10
N ASP A 116 12.62 7.88 -0.64
CA ASP A 116 13.31 6.60 -0.54
C ASP A 116 14.82 6.72 -0.80
N ALA A 117 15.20 7.46 -1.85
CA ALA A 117 16.60 7.71 -2.20
C ALA A 117 17.32 8.53 -1.12
N VAL A 118 16.67 9.56 -0.56
CA VAL A 118 17.21 10.36 0.54
C VAL A 118 17.40 9.52 1.79
N CYS A 119 16.41 8.68 2.16
CA CYS A 119 16.52 7.83 3.34
C CYS A 119 17.77 6.94 3.28
N GLN A 120 18.04 6.34 2.10
CA GLN A 120 19.22 5.52 1.88
C GLN A 120 20.52 6.33 1.87
N ALA A 121 20.56 7.44 1.13
CA ALA A 121 21.76 8.27 1.04
C ALA A 121 22.17 8.82 2.42
N TYR A 122 21.21 9.18 3.26
CA TYR A 122 21.41 9.76 4.59
C TYR A 122 21.33 8.72 5.74
N ARG A 123 21.27 7.43 5.43
CA ARG A 123 21.27 6.31 6.40
C ARG A 123 20.30 6.56 7.56
N LEU A 124 19.05 6.91 7.23
CA LEU A 124 18.04 7.24 8.23
C LEU A 124 17.61 6.00 9.02
N GLU A 125 17.82 4.80 8.48
CA GLU A 125 17.56 3.52 9.13
C GLU A 125 18.33 3.33 10.45
N GLU A 126 19.50 3.97 10.62
CA GLU A 126 20.31 3.85 11.84
C GLU A 126 19.57 4.34 13.10
N ASN A 127 18.63 5.28 12.94
CA ASN A 127 17.83 5.84 14.04
C ASN A 127 16.32 5.79 13.72
N ALA A 128 15.86 4.70 13.10
CA ALA A 128 14.49 4.56 12.59
C ALA A 128 13.39 4.98 13.59
N TYR A 129 13.47 4.53 14.84
CA TYR A 129 12.45 4.81 15.86
C TYR A 129 12.31 6.30 16.21
N SER A 130 13.36 7.10 16.02
CA SER A 130 13.27 8.55 16.25
C SER A 130 12.28 9.26 15.32
N TYR A 131 11.95 8.63 14.19
CA TYR A 131 11.04 9.17 13.17
C TYR A 131 9.57 8.79 13.37
N VAL A 132 9.23 7.97 14.38
CA VAL A 132 7.83 7.58 14.64
C VAL A 132 6.94 8.80 14.91
N GLY A 133 7.42 9.77 15.69
CA GLY A 133 6.69 11.01 15.95
C GLY A 133 6.45 11.83 14.67
N LEU A 134 7.44 11.88 13.78
CA LEU A 134 7.34 12.54 12.48
C LEU A 134 6.28 11.86 11.60
N VAL A 135 6.30 10.53 11.51
CA VAL A 135 5.30 9.75 10.75
C VAL A 135 3.90 10.01 11.29
N ARG A 136 3.68 9.99 12.60
CA ARG A 136 2.37 10.33 13.19
C ARG A 136 1.91 11.73 12.80
N GLY A 137 2.84 12.70 12.77
CA GLY A 137 2.56 14.04 12.27
C GLY A 137 2.18 14.10 10.79
N LEU A 138 2.76 13.23 9.94
CA LEU A 138 2.37 13.09 8.53
C LEU A 138 0.97 12.49 8.40
N LEU A 139 0.65 11.46 9.18
CA LEU A 139 -0.67 10.82 9.18
C LEU A 139 -1.79 11.77 9.64
N GLN A 140 -1.54 12.58 10.67
CA GLN A 140 -2.47 13.63 11.10
C GLN A 140 -2.76 14.66 10.00
N LYS A 141 -1.78 14.93 9.13
CA LYS A 141 -1.91 15.81 7.97
C LYS A 141 -2.42 15.09 6.71
N GLN A 142 -2.77 13.81 6.81
CA GLN A 142 -3.21 12.96 5.71
C GLN A 142 -2.17 12.78 4.59
N PHE A 143 -0.88 12.91 4.90
CA PHE A 143 0.22 12.64 3.97
C PHE A 143 0.58 11.15 3.95
N PHE A 144 -0.38 10.32 3.50
CA PHE A 144 -0.29 8.87 3.56
C PHE A 144 0.79 8.28 2.64
N ASN A 145 1.07 8.92 1.50
CA ASN A 145 2.08 8.41 0.57
C ASN A 145 3.48 8.52 1.20
N GLU A 146 3.78 9.69 1.74
CA GLU A 146 5.03 10.03 2.39
C GLU A 146 5.20 9.20 3.67
N ALA A 147 4.16 9.14 4.50
CA ALA A 147 4.16 8.33 5.72
C ALA A 147 4.39 6.84 5.43
N SER A 148 3.65 6.26 4.49
CA SER A 148 3.82 4.86 4.11
C SER A 148 5.21 4.57 3.55
N THR A 149 5.73 5.47 2.71
CA THR A 149 7.09 5.30 2.13
C THR A 149 8.13 5.29 3.24
N LEU A 150 8.03 6.23 4.19
CA LEU A 150 8.96 6.33 5.31
C LEU A 150 8.87 5.13 6.24
N VAL A 151 7.65 4.67 6.56
CA VAL A 151 7.43 3.49 7.40
C VAL A 151 8.04 2.24 6.79
N VAL A 152 7.79 1.99 5.51
CA VAL A 152 8.38 0.83 4.81
C VAL A 152 9.89 0.92 4.77
N ARG A 153 10.43 2.07 4.38
CA ARG A 153 11.88 2.27 4.25
C ARG A 153 12.61 2.14 5.59
N LEU A 154 12.03 2.63 6.67
CA LEU A 154 12.61 2.56 8.01
C LEU A 154 12.20 1.30 8.77
N ASN A 155 11.44 0.40 8.15
CA ASN A 155 10.94 -0.84 8.75
C ASN A 155 10.15 -0.61 10.05
N LEU A 156 9.27 0.39 10.06
CA LEU A 156 8.51 0.83 11.24
C LEU A 156 7.08 0.27 11.30
N GLN A 157 6.69 -0.65 10.40
CA GLN A 157 5.32 -1.17 10.31
C GLN A 157 4.75 -1.66 11.65
N PRO A 158 5.51 -2.36 12.54
CA PRO A 158 5.00 -2.80 13.84
C PRO A 158 4.60 -1.67 14.81
N GLN A 159 4.99 -0.43 14.52
CA GLN A 159 4.70 0.74 15.37
C GLN A 159 3.34 1.40 15.05
N PHE A 160 2.66 0.93 14.00
CA PHE A 160 1.41 1.51 13.51
C PHE A 160 0.35 0.43 13.37
N ALA A 161 -0.86 0.74 13.86
CA ALA A 161 -2.00 -0.13 13.66
C ALA A 161 -2.41 -0.15 12.18
N LEU A 162 -3.02 -1.26 11.75
CA LEU A 162 -3.55 -1.41 10.40
C LEU A 162 -4.46 -0.25 9.97
N GLY A 163 -5.29 0.24 10.90
CA GLY A 163 -6.23 1.34 10.69
C GLY A 163 -5.58 2.71 10.47
N GLU A 164 -4.31 2.90 10.84
CA GLU A 164 -3.61 4.18 10.70
C GLU A 164 -3.03 4.39 9.30
N ILE A 165 -2.64 3.31 8.62
CA ILE A 165 -1.92 3.38 7.32
C ILE A 165 -2.56 2.48 6.28
N ALA A 166 -2.60 1.17 6.51
CA ALA A 166 -3.02 0.20 5.49
C ALA A 166 -4.48 0.40 5.04
N VAL A 167 -5.39 0.63 6.00
CA VAL A 167 -6.81 0.89 5.69
C VAL A 167 -6.98 2.21 4.91
N PRO A 168 -6.41 3.35 5.34
CA PRO A 168 -6.42 4.57 4.52
C PRO A 168 -5.87 4.38 3.11
N LEU A 169 -4.73 3.70 2.94
CA LEU A 169 -4.15 3.44 1.61
C LEU A 169 -5.09 2.62 0.71
N PHE A 170 -5.77 1.61 1.28
CA PHE A 170 -6.79 0.85 0.56
C PHE A 170 -7.96 1.74 0.10
N LEU A 171 -8.50 2.55 1.01
CA LEU A 171 -9.64 3.44 0.73
C LEU A 171 -9.30 4.55 -0.28
N LEU A 172 -8.05 5.03 -0.28
CA LEU A 172 -7.51 6.03 -1.20
C LEU A 172 -7.08 5.45 -2.56
N ASP A 173 -7.31 4.15 -2.79
CA ASP A 173 -6.90 3.41 -3.99
C ASP A 173 -5.39 3.46 -4.27
N LYS A 174 -4.58 3.50 -3.21
CA LYS A 174 -3.11 3.50 -3.27
C LYS A 174 -2.57 2.08 -3.14
N LEU A 175 -3.06 1.18 -3.99
CA LEU A 175 -2.78 -0.26 -3.88
C LEU A 175 -1.29 -0.60 -3.99
N SER A 176 -0.52 0.12 -4.82
CA SER A 176 0.93 -0.10 -4.91
C SER A 176 1.67 0.19 -3.59
N LEU A 177 1.26 1.25 -2.89
CA LEU A 177 1.84 1.59 -1.58
C LEU A 177 1.37 0.61 -0.51
N LEU A 178 0.10 0.19 -0.56
CA LEU A 178 -0.43 -0.84 0.34
C LEU A 178 0.31 -2.17 0.16
N ASP A 179 0.50 -2.61 -1.07
CA ASP A 179 1.17 -3.88 -1.36
C ASP A 179 2.64 -3.81 -0.88
N ASN A 180 3.34 -2.69 -1.10
CA ASN A 180 4.68 -2.48 -0.54
C ASN A 180 4.69 -2.42 1.00
N TYR A 181 3.65 -1.86 1.62
CA TYR A 181 3.53 -1.78 3.08
C TYR A 181 3.43 -3.17 3.72
N LEU A 182 2.70 -4.08 3.05
CA LEU A 182 2.42 -5.42 3.54
C LEU A 182 3.46 -6.47 3.14
N ALA A 183 4.26 -6.23 2.11
CA ALA A 183 5.10 -7.23 1.42
C ALA A 183 5.94 -8.11 2.36
N ASP A 184 6.58 -7.51 3.37
CA ASP A 184 7.52 -8.20 4.27
C ASP A 184 6.88 -8.62 5.62
N TYR A 185 5.57 -8.44 5.78
CA TYR A 185 4.86 -8.68 7.04
C TYR A 185 3.66 -9.61 6.86
N PRO A 186 3.86 -10.94 6.91
CA PRO A 186 2.78 -11.93 6.77
C PRO A 186 1.63 -11.73 7.76
N GLU A 187 1.95 -11.34 8.99
CA GLU A 187 0.95 -11.04 10.03
C GLU A 187 0.04 -9.89 9.61
N LEU A 188 0.60 -8.82 9.02
CA LEU A 188 -0.18 -7.69 8.52
C LEU A 188 -0.97 -8.04 7.26
N GLN A 189 -0.43 -8.90 6.39
CA GLN A 189 -1.16 -9.41 5.22
C GLN A 189 -2.44 -10.14 5.65
N GLU A 190 -2.31 -11.05 6.63
CA GLU A 190 -3.42 -11.80 7.16
C GLU A 190 -4.40 -10.90 7.93
N GLU A 191 -3.89 -9.98 8.77
CA GLU A 191 -4.71 -9.01 9.50
C GLU A 191 -5.52 -8.12 8.55
N MET A 192 -4.90 -7.64 7.47
CA MET A 192 -5.58 -6.84 6.44
C MET A 192 -6.72 -7.63 5.78
N VAL A 193 -6.47 -8.88 5.43
CA VAL A 193 -7.48 -9.75 4.82
C VAL A 193 -8.65 -10.03 5.78
N ARG A 194 -8.37 -10.31 7.05
CA ARG A 194 -9.40 -10.45 8.10
C ARG A 194 -10.17 -9.15 8.33
N TYR A 195 -9.49 -8.00 8.25
CA TYR A 195 -10.13 -6.70 8.35
C TYR A 195 -11.11 -6.47 7.19
N LEU A 196 -10.70 -6.75 5.95
CA LEU A 196 -11.58 -6.67 4.79
C LEU A 196 -12.76 -7.65 4.87
N ASP A 197 -12.57 -8.85 5.41
CA ASP A 197 -13.65 -9.83 5.63
C ASP A 197 -14.69 -9.31 6.64
N ARG A 198 -14.24 -8.64 7.70
CA ARG A 198 -15.14 -7.95 8.64
C ARG A 198 -15.91 -6.82 7.97
N LEU A 199 -15.26 -6.02 7.14
CA LEU A 199 -15.91 -4.96 6.37
C LEU A 199 -16.90 -5.51 5.33
N TYR A 200 -16.63 -6.70 4.80
CA TYR A 200 -17.54 -7.38 3.87
C TYR A 200 -18.87 -7.72 4.56
N LYS A 201 -18.83 -8.13 5.83
CA LYS A 201 -20.03 -8.36 6.65
C LYS A 201 -20.70 -7.05 7.05
N ASP A 202 -19.93 -6.10 7.57
CA ASP A 202 -20.43 -4.83 8.06
C ASP A 202 -19.42 -3.72 7.83
N SER A 203 -19.74 -2.80 6.93
CA SER A 203 -18.91 -1.64 6.61
C SER A 203 -19.12 -0.46 7.56
N ARG A 204 -20.01 -0.57 8.56
CA ARG A 204 -20.28 0.52 9.51
C ARG A 204 -19.04 1.09 10.20
N PRO A 205 -18.12 0.27 10.74
CA PRO A 205 -16.99 0.75 11.54
C PRO A 205 -15.99 1.62 10.77
N VAL A 206 -15.97 1.55 9.43
CA VAL A 206 -15.00 2.30 8.63
C VAL A 206 -15.57 3.62 8.09
N TRP A 207 -16.87 3.89 8.27
CA TRP A 207 -17.46 5.13 7.77
C TRP A 207 -16.89 6.38 8.43
N ASP A 208 -16.59 6.35 9.73
CA ASP A 208 -15.97 7.51 10.40
C ASP A 208 -14.64 7.87 9.75
N LEU A 209 -13.84 6.84 9.40
CA LEU A 209 -12.60 7.02 8.66
C LEU A 209 -12.85 7.57 7.26
N VAL A 210 -13.82 7.02 6.50
CA VAL A 210 -14.19 7.53 5.17
C VAL A 210 -14.57 9.01 5.20
N HIS A 211 -15.35 9.44 6.20
CA HIS A 211 -15.72 10.84 6.38
C HIS A 211 -14.51 11.70 6.74
N SER A 212 -13.65 11.24 7.66
CA SER A 212 -12.43 11.97 8.07
C SER A 212 -11.46 12.18 6.91
N LEU A 213 -11.37 11.22 5.99
CA LEU A 213 -10.53 11.26 4.79
C LEU A 213 -11.18 12.06 3.65
N ASN A 214 -12.37 12.62 3.88
CA ASN A 214 -13.16 13.36 2.89
C ASN A 214 -13.31 12.61 1.56
N LEU A 215 -13.46 11.28 1.64
CA LEU A 215 -13.59 10.45 0.45
C LEU A 215 -14.97 10.66 -0.15
N LYS A 216 -15.00 11.15 -1.39
CA LYS A 216 -16.19 11.19 -2.24
C LYS A 216 -16.63 9.75 -2.58
N ASP A 217 -17.63 9.61 -3.46
CA ASP A 217 -18.27 8.32 -3.82
C ASP A 217 -17.31 7.17 -4.15
N ASN A 218 -16.09 7.45 -4.61
CA ASN A 218 -15.05 6.45 -4.88
C ASN A 218 -14.67 5.61 -3.65
N GLY A 219 -14.61 6.19 -2.46
CA GLY A 219 -14.33 5.44 -1.22
C GLY A 219 -15.49 4.50 -0.86
N LYS A 220 -16.73 4.95 -1.09
CA LYS A 220 -17.94 4.14 -0.88
C LYS A 220 -18.00 2.94 -1.83
N ALA A 221 -17.57 3.14 -3.08
CA ALA A 221 -17.49 2.07 -4.06
C ALA A 221 -16.53 0.94 -3.64
N LYS A 222 -15.45 1.25 -2.90
CA LYS A 222 -14.52 0.24 -2.37
C LYS A 222 -15.11 -0.61 -1.25
N LEU A 223 -16.07 -0.05 -0.50
CA LEU A 223 -16.78 -0.75 0.56
C LEU A 223 -17.96 -1.58 0.06
N HIS A 224 -18.28 -1.50 -1.24
CA HIS A 224 -19.29 -2.36 -1.83
C HIS A 224 -18.84 -3.84 -1.75
N PRO A 225 -19.72 -4.80 -1.39
CA PRO A 225 -19.35 -6.21 -1.24
C PRO A 225 -18.62 -6.78 -2.45
N LYS A 226 -19.05 -6.44 -3.68
CA LYS A 226 -18.36 -6.86 -4.92
C LYS A 226 -16.89 -6.39 -5.00
N ALA A 227 -16.60 -5.16 -4.57
CA ALA A 227 -15.25 -4.60 -4.60
C ALA A 227 -14.38 -5.23 -3.50
N LEU A 228 -14.92 -5.34 -2.29
CA LEU A 228 -14.27 -6.03 -1.17
C LEU A 228 -13.96 -7.49 -1.50
N GLY A 229 -14.92 -8.23 -2.06
CA GLY A 229 -14.72 -9.62 -2.46
C GLY A 229 -13.63 -9.80 -3.52
N LYS A 230 -13.52 -8.87 -4.48
CA LYS A 230 -12.42 -8.85 -5.45
C LYS A 230 -11.08 -8.57 -4.78
N ALA A 231 -11.03 -7.62 -3.84
CA ALA A 231 -9.81 -7.28 -3.12
C ALA A 231 -9.33 -8.44 -2.23
N ILE A 232 -10.24 -9.07 -1.47
CA ILE A 232 -9.98 -10.26 -0.66
C ILE A 232 -9.45 -11.39 -1.54
N SER A 233 -10.14 -11.72 -2.64
CA SER A 233 -9.70 -12.78 -3.56
C SER A 233 -8.30 -12.52 -4.14
N ARG A 234 -8.00 -11.26 -4.49
CA ARG A 234 -6.68 -10.84 -4.96
C ARG A 234 -5.62 -11.10 -3.89
N MET A 235 -5.85 -10.65 -2.66
CA MET A 235 -4.89 -10.75 -1.56
C MET A 235 -4.67 -12.19 -1.10
N LEU A 236 -5.74 -13.00 -0.99
CA LEU A 236 -5.63 -14.43 -0.70
C LEU A 236 -4.72 -15.14 -1.70
N LYS A 237 -4.89 -14.86 -3.00
CA LYS A 237 -4.04 -15.42 -4.06
C LYS A 237 -2.62 -14.86 -4.05
N GLN A 238 -2.47 -13.56 -3.83
CA GLN A 238 -1.17 -12.87 -3.88
C GLN A 238 -0.24 -13.31 -2.75
N TYR A 239 -0.80 -13.52 -1.56
CA TYR A 239 -0.04 -13.86 -0.35
C TYR A 239 -0.15 -15.34 0.04
N ASP A 240 -0.75 -16.17 -0.84
CA ASP A 240 -0.99 -17.60 -0.60
C ASP A 240 -1.62 -17.91 0.77
N LEU A 241 -2.62 -17.10 1.13
CA LEU A 241 -3.31 -17.22 2.41
C LEU A 241 -4.43 -18.26 2.32
N PRO A 242 -4.66 -19.04 3.38
CA PRO A 242 -5.65 -20.09 3.34
C PRO A 242 -7.07 -19.52 3.28
N ALA A 243 -7.94 -20.16 2.49
CA ALA A 243 -9.32 -19.76 2.29
C ALA A 243 -10.11 -19.55 3.59
N HIS A 244 -9.85 -20.37 4.62
CA HIS A 244 -10.54 -20.27 5.92
C HIS A 244 -10.27 -18.96 6.68
N THR A 245 -9.32 -18.13 6.24
CA THR A 245 -9.03 -16.80 6.79
C THR A 245 -10.24 -15.86 6.66
N CYS A 246 -11.11 -16.06 5.66
CA CYS A 246 -12.24 -15.17 5.35
C CYS A 246 -13.60 -15.86 5.46
N ARG A 247 -14.10 -16.04 6.68
CA ARG A 247 -15.36 -16.77 6.91
C ARG A 247 -16.57 -16.07 6.27
N HIS A 248 -16.64 -14.74 6.31
CA HIS A 248 -17.82 -14.01 5.82
C HIS A 248 -17.87 -13.96 4.29
N PHE A 249 -16.73 -13.74 3.65
CA PHE A 249 -16.60 -13.79 2.20
C PHE A 249 -16.92 -15.19 1.65
N HIS A 250 -16.38 -16.24 2.28
CA HIS A 250 -16.68 -17.61 1.88
C HIS A 250 -18.15 -17.96 2.05
N PHE A 251 -18.75 -17.63 3.21
CA PHE A 251 -20.17 -17.83 3.45
C PHE A 251 -21.04 -17.15 2.39
N SER A 252 -20.76 -15.87 2.08
CA SER A 252 -21.51 -15.14 1.06
C SER A 252 -21.41 -15.76 -0.32
N ARG A 253 -20.22 -16.26 -0.70
CA ARG A 253 -20.02 -16.91 -2.00
C ARG A 253 -20.78 -18.23 -2.10
N SER A 254 -20.69 -19.06 -1.07
CA SER A 254 -21.42 -20.33 -1.02
C SER A 254 -22.93 -20.10 -1.01
N LYS A 255 -23.42 -19.10 -0.27
CA LYS A 255 -24.84 -18.69 -0.30
C LYS A 255 -25.31 -18.28 -1.70
N SER A 256 -24.51 -17.53 -2.46
CA SER A 256 -24.86 -17.18 -3.84
C SER A 256 -24.87 -18.39 -4.77
N ALA A 257 -23.91 -19.30 -4.64
CA ALA A 257 -23.88 -20.55 -5.41
C ALA A 257 -25.11 -21.42 -5.11
N LEU A 258 -25.51 -21.49 -3.84
CA LEU A 258 -26.69 -22.20 -3.39
C LEU A 258 -27.97 -21.64 -4.04
N LYS A 259 -28.16 -20.32 -4.03
CA LYS A 259 -29.30 -19.66 -4.69
C LYS A 259 -29.33 -19.94 -6.18
N TYR A 260 -28.17 -19.92 -6.84
CA TYR A 260 -28.06 -20.27 -8.26
C TYR A 260 -28.47 -21.72 -8.52
N LEU A 261 -28.00 -22.67 -7.72
CA LEU A 261 -28.38 -24.08 -7.86
C LEU A 261 -29.88 -24.30 -7.63
N ILE A 262 -30.50 -23.59 -6.69
CA ILE A 262 -31.95 -23.64 -6.44
C ILE A 262 -32.71 -23.11 -7.66
N HIS A 263 -32.38 -21.91 -8.13
CA HIS A 263 -32.99 -21.32 -9.33
C HIS A 263 -32.88 -22.25 -10.54
N LYS A 264 -31.67 -22.76 -10.80
CA LYS A 264 -31.41 -23.68 -11.91
C LYS A 264 -32.21 -24.97 -11.86
N ARG A 265 -32.50 -25.45 -10.65
CA ARG A 265 -33.31 -26.65 -10.45
C ARG A 265 -34.80 -26.39 -10.60
N TYR A 266 -35.33 -25.35 -9.97
CA TYR A 266 -36.76 -25.17 -9.79
C TYR A 266 -37.39 -24.22 -10.81
N ASP A 267 -36.65 -23.22 -11.28
CA ASP A 267 -37.13 -22.27 -12.28
C ASP A 267 -36.76 -22.72 -13.70
N GLU A 268 -35.54 -23.24 -13.88
CA GLU A 268 -35.02 -23.64 -15.20
C GLU A 268 -35.08 -25.15 -15.48
N LEU A 269 -35.37 -25.98 -14.47
CA LEU A 269 -35.48 -27.45 -14.57
C LEU A 269 -34.23 -28.14 -15.16
N GLU A 270 -33.04 -27.54 -15.01
CA GLU A 270 -31.80 -28.01 -15.66
C GLU A 270 -31.15 -29.23 -14.98
N TYR A 271 -31.51 -29.53 -13.72
CA TYR A 271 -30.84 -30.58 -12.92
C TYR A 271 -31.78 -31.64 -12.37
N SER A 272 -31.39 -32.91 -12.50
CA SER A 272 -32.06 -34.03 -11.84
C SER A 272 -31.84 -34.00 -10.32
N GLY A 273 -32.77 -34.58 -9.56
CA GLY A 273 -32.74 -34.57 -8.08
C GLY A 273 -31.42 -35.07 -7.47
N PRO A 274 -30.89 -36.24 -7.89
CA PRO A 274 -29.62 -36.75 -7.39
C PRO A 274 -28.43 -35.85 -7.70
N SER A 275 -28.33 -35.36 -8.94
CA SER A 275 -27.21 -34.51 -9.37
C SER A 275 -27.21 -33.16 -8.64
N TRP A 276 -28.39 -32.56 -8.48
CA TRP A 276 -28.52 -31.32 -7.71
C TRP A 276 -28.16 -31.51 -6.24
N ARG A 277 -28.59 -32.61 -5.61
CA ARG A 277 -28.25 -32.90 -4.20
C ARG A 277 -26.74 -33.01 -4.00
N GLU A 278 -26.04 -33.69 -4.90
CA GLU A 278 -24.59 -33.80 -4.83
C GLU A 278 -23.90 -32.42 -4.93
N MET A 279 -24.31 -31.58 -5.88
CA MET A 279 -23.79 -30.23 -6.04
C MET A 279 -24.06 -29.35 -4.81
N VAL A 280 -25.26 -29.44 -4.22
CA VAL A 280 -25.62 -28.69 -3.02
C VAL A 280 -24.81 -29.16 -1.80
N LEU A 281 -24.64 -30.46 -1.62
CA LEU A 281 -23.80 -31.02 -0.54
C LEU A 281 -22.34 -30.56 -0.67
N GLN A 282 -21.81 -30.44 -1.89
CA GLN A 282 -20.47 -29.89 -2.13
C GLN A 282 -20.34 -28.40 -1.77
N VAL A 283 -21.42 -27.61 -1.91
CA VAL A 283 -21.43 -26.17 -1.58
C VAL A 283 -21.60 -25.93 -0.09
N VAL A 284 -22.47 -26.71 0.56
CA VAL A 284 -22.81 -26.53 1.98
C VAL A 284 -21.80 -27.21 2.91
N GLN A 285 -21.34 -28.42 2.55
CA GLN A 285 -20.40 -29.21 3.34
C GLN A 285 -20.84 -29.28 4.83
N ASP A 286 -19.92 -29.10 5.77
CA ASP A 286 -20.23 -29.14 7.22
C ASP A 286 -20.66 -27.78 7.80
N ASN A 287 -21.05 -26.81 6.97
CA ASN A 287 -21.37 -25.47 7.43
C ASN A 287 -22.85 -25.35 7.85
N GLU A 288 -23.10 -25.32 9.17
CA GLU A 288 -24.44 -25.22 9.76
C GLU A 288 -25.21 -23.97 9.31
N ASP A 289 -24.54 -22.81 9.18
CA ASP A 289 -25.18 -21.58 8.74
C ASP A 289 -25.70 -21.70 7.29
N LEU A 290 -24.94 -22.40 6.42
CA LEU A 290 -25.33 -22.66 5.04
C LEU A 290 -26.43 -23.72 4.95
N HIS A 291 -26.45 -24.71 5.85
CA HIS A 291 -27.57 -25.65 5.98
C HIS A 291 -28.87 -24.91 6.32
N LEU A 292 -28.82 -23.99 7.28
CA LEU A 292 -29.98 -23.17 7.65
C LEU A 292 -30.45 -22.28 6.49
N GLU A 293 -29.51 -21.70 5.73
CA GLU A 293 -29.85 -20.91 4.56
C GLU A 293 -30.49 -21.76 3.44
N LEU A 294 -29.99 -22.98 3.20
CA LEU A 294 -30.58 -23.93 2.24
C LEU A 294 -32.04 -24.22 2.58
N VAL A 295 -32.32 -24.54 3.85
CA VAL A 295 -33.69 -24.81 4.30
C VAL A 295 -34.59 -23.59 4.05
N ARG A 296 -34.13 -22.37 4.39
CA ARG A 296 -34.90 -21.13 4.15
C ARG A 296 -35.20 -20.91 2.68
N GLU A 297 -34.21 -21.08 1.81
CA GLU A 297 -34.38 -20.85 0.37
C GLU A 297 -35.28 -21.92 -0.27
N LEU A 298 -35.23 -23.18 0.17
CA LEU A 298 -36.15 -24.23 -0.27
C LEU A 298 -37.58 -23.99 0.21
N MET A 299 -37.75 -23.53 1.45
CA MET A 299 -39.07 -23.12 1.95
C MET A 299 -39.66 -21.98 1.12
N ASN A 300 -38.84 -20.99 0.74
CA ASN A 300 -39.27 -19.88 -0.13
C ASN A 300 -39.64 -20.36 -1.55
N ALA A 301 -39.00 -21.41 -2.05
CA ALA A 301 -39.33 -22.05 -3.32
C ALA A 301 -40.58 -22.97 -3.23
N ASN A 302 -41.29 -23.00 -2.10
CA ASN A 302 -42.43 -23.90 -1.80
C ASN A 302 -42.10 -25.40 -1.89
N GLU A 303 -40.83 -25.76 -1.74
CA GLU A 303 -40.31 -27.13 -1.87
C GLU A 303 -40.15 -27.77 -0.49
N TYR A 304 -41.29 -27.92 0.20
CA TYR A 304 -41.35 -28.40 1.58
C TYR A 304 -40.79 -29.82 1.73
N GLU A 305 -41.09 -30.75 0.83
CA GLU A 305 -40.56 -32.13 0.90
C GLU A 305 -39.04 -32.17 0.79
N SER A 306 -38.47 -31.36 -0.09
CA SER A 306 -37.01 -31.25 -0.26
C SER A 306 -36.34 -30.60 0.96
N ALA A 307 -36.99 -29.63 1.61
CA ALA A 307 -36.50 -28.99 2.82
C ALA A 307 -36.52 -29.92 4.05
N TRP A 308 -37.54 -30.76 4.18
CA TRP A 308 -37.67 -31.74 5.26
C TRP A 308 -36.80 -33.00 5.05
N ALA A 309 -36.49 -33.34 3.80
CA ALA A 309 -35.66 -34.50 3.46
C ALA A 309 -34.14 -34.27 3.60
N LEU A 310 -33.71 -33.03 3.84
CA LEU A 310 -32.31 -32.75 4.17
C LEU A 310 -32.02 -33.28 5.58
N PRO A 311 -30.90 -33.99 5.78
CA PRO A 311 -30.54 -34.46 7.11
C PRO A 311 -30.35 -33.24 8.00
N SER A 312 -31.28 -33.05 8.95
CA SER A 312 -31.01 -32.25 10.13
C SER A 312 -29.69 -32.75 10.71
N GLY A 313 -28.73 -31.85 10.89
CA GLY A 313 -27.32 -32.15 11.20
C GLY A 313 -27.06 -32.83 12.55
N SER A 314 -27.83 -33.85 12.90
CA SER A 314 -27.76 -34.60 14.16
C SER A 314 -27.36 -36.07 13.97
N THR A 315 -26.96 -36.50 12.77
CA THR A 315 -26.59 -37.90 12.50
C THR A 315 -25.18 -38.03 11.93
N CYS A 316 -24.20 -37.45 12.62
CA CYS A 316 -22.80 -37.88 12.55
C CYS A 316 -22.22 -38.00 13.97
N ARG A 317 -22.70 -39.00 14.71
CA ARG A 317 -21.94 -39.70 15.76
C ARG A 317 -22.38 -41.16 15.82
N GLN A 318 -21.63 -42.04 15.18
CA GLN A 318 -21.32 -43.37 15.66
C GLN A 318 -19.83 -43.58 15.52
#